data_AF-A0A0L0QSC1-F1
#
_entry.id   AF-A0A0L0QSC1-F1
#
_cell.length_a   1.000
_cell.length_b   1.000
_cell.length_c   1.000
_cell.angle_alpha   90.00
_cell.angle_beta   90.00
_cell.angle_gamma   90.00
#
_symmetry.space_group_name_H-M   'P 1'
#
loop_
_entity.id
_entity.type
_entity.pdbx_description
1 polymer ?
#
loop_
_entity_poly.entity_id
_entity_poly.type
_entity_poly.pdbx_seq_one_letter_code
_entity_poly.pdbx_strand_id
1 'polypeptide(L)'
;MSPYVFVAAAALAMIPILALFKINVEKLKQDPSLQARVQNNMMIGVAISEGLPILLIVYGFSQMESVAEISELYTPAIILLFLVIFAVFFIFLQKKVDVPEEAKAMVTQFSLISTFLVLAIPIISIVALFMMLP
;
A
#
# COMPACT_ATOMS: atom_id res chain seq x y z
N MET A 1 15.18 -18.86 1.12
CA MET A 1 14.00 -18.34 1.89
C MET A 1 12.74 -18.33 1.02
N SER A 2 11.54 -18.50 1.61
CA SER A 2 10.26 -18.33 0.91
C SER A 2 10.03 -16.86 0.46
N PRO A 3 9.89 -16.58 -0.87
CA PRO A 3 9.62 -15.22 -1.38
C PRO A 3 8.29 -14.62 -0.86
N TYR A 4 7.43 -15.46 -0.26
CA TYR A 4 6.16 -15.05 0.33
C TYR A 4 6.30 -14.14 1.55
N VAL A 5 7.49 -14.01 2.15
CA VAL A 5 7.74 -13.03 3.22
C VAL A 5 7.50 -11.60 2.70
N PHE A 6 7.98 -11.28 1.49
CA PHE A 6 7.77 -9.98 0.86
C PHE A 6 6.30 -9.76 0.49
N VAL A 7 5.61 -10.82 0.05
CA VAL A 7 4.16 -10.79 -0.20
C VAL A 7 3.38 -10.48 1.08
N ALA A 8 3.75 -11.13 2.20
CA ALA A 8 3.12 -10.90 3.49
C ALA A 8 3.36 -9.47 3.99
N ALA A 9 4.59 -8.95 3.85
CA ALA A 9 4.90 -7.56 4.19
C ALA A 9 4.03 -6.57 3.41
N ALA A 10 3.90 -6.76 2.09
CA ALA A 10 3.03 -5.94 1.24
C ALA A 10 1.57 -6.02 1.66
N ALA A 11 1.01 -7.21 1.85
CA ALA A 11 -0.39 -7.38 2.25
C ALA A 11 -0.70 -6.72 3.60
N LEU A 12 0.19 -6.91 4.59
CA LEU A 12 0.04 -6.34 5.93
C LEU A 12 0.19 -4.81 5.95
N ALA A 13 0.94 -4.23 5.02
CA ALA A 13 0.98 -2.78 4.85
C ALA A 13 -0.28 -2.27 4.15
N MET A 14 -0.65 -2.88 3.03
CA MET A 14 -1.69 -2.34 2.15
C MET A 14 -3.09 -2.40 2.77
N ILE A 15 -3.47 -3.51 3.39
CA ILE A 15 -4.84 -3.70 3.89
C ILE A 15 -5.22 -2.63 4.95
N PRO A 16 -4.41 -2.41 6.01
CA PRO A 16 -4.70 -1.36 6.98
C PRO A 16 -4.68 0.05 6.38
N ILE A 17 -3.73 0.33 5.48
CA ILE A 17 -3.63 1.65 4.83
C ILE A 17 -4.86 1.94 3.98
N LEU A 18 -5.39 0.95 3.24
CA LEU A 18 -6.63 1.10 2.46
C LEU A 18 -7.85 1.34 3.36
N ALA A 19 -7.93 0.65 4.51
CA ALA A 19 -8.99 0.87 5.49
C ALA A 19 -8.93 2.29 6.08
N LEU A 20 -7.73 2.75 6.46
CA LEU A 20 -7.49 4.11 6.94
C LEU A 20 -7.83 5.16 5.89
N PHE A 21 -7.42 4.93 4.65
CA PHE A 21 -7.77 5.79 3.52
C PHE A 21 -9.29 5.90 3.35
N LYS A 22 -10.01 4.76 3.35
CA LYS A 22 -11.48 4.76 3.22
C LYS A 22 -12.14 5.56 4.35
N ILE A 23 -11.71 5.38 5.60
CA ILE A 23 -12.27 6.12 6.74
C ILE A 23 -12.01 7.63 6.61
N ASN A 24 -10.80 8.02 6.21
CA ASN A 24 -10.41 9.43 6.16
C ASN A 24 -10.94 10.16 4.93
N VAL A 25 -11.04 9.49 3.78
CA VAL A 25 -11.60 10.09 2.56
C VAL A 25 -13.10 10.36 2.72
N GLU A 26 -13.85 9.50 3.42
CA GLU A 26 -15.27 9.75 3.70
C GLU A 26 -15.46 10.98 4.60
N LYS A 27 -14.61 11.16 5.62
CA LYS A 27 -14.62 12.38 6.44
C LYS A 27 -14.34 13.62 5.62
N LEU A 28 -13.41 13.53 4.68
CA LEU A 28 -13.04 14.64 3.81
C LEU A 28 -14.13 15.00 2.79
N LYS A 29 -14.91 14.00 2.33
CA LYS A 29 -16.09 14.24 1.49
C LYS A 29 -17.20 14.97 2.25
N GLN A 30 -17.37 14.67 3.54
CA GLN A 30 -18.39 15.29 4.39
C GLN A 30 -18.00 16.71 4.81
N ASP A 31 -16.75 16.92 5.19
CA ASP A 31 -16.23 18.24 5.59
C ASP A 31 -14.80 18.43 5.05
N PRO A 32 -14.66 19.15 3.93
CA PRO A 32 -13.36 19.39 3.32
C PRO A 32 -12.40 20.22 4.20
N SER A 33 -12.92 21.00 5.16
CA SER A 33 -12.08 21.80 6.06
C SER A 33 -11.19 20.95 6.97
N LEU A 34 -11.51 19.65 7.11
CA LEU A 34 -10.76 18.70 7.92
C LEU A 34 -9.48 18.17 7.25
N GLN A 35 -9.08 18.69 6.07
CA GLN A 35 -7.94 18.21 5.29
C GLN A 35 -6.68 17.94 6.13
N ALA A 36 -6.23 18.92 6.92
CA ALA A 36 -5.03 18.79 7.73
C ALA A 36 -5.16 17.67 8.79
N ARG A 37 -6.34 17.54 9.40
CA ARG A 37 -6.62 16.52 10.42
C ARG A 37 -6.64 15.12 9.81
N VAL A 38 -7.31 14.93 8.67
CA VAL A 38 -7.38 13.61 8.02
C VAL A 38 -6.01 13.20 7.46
N GLN A 39 -5.21 14.14 6.96
CA GLN A 39 -3.84 13.87 6.52
C GLN A 39 -2.95 13.45 7.68
N ASN A 40 -3.02 14.16 8.82
CA ASN A 40 -2.26 13.79 10.01
C ASN A 40 -2.66 12.40 10.53
N ASN A 41 -3.95 12.10 10.59
CA ASN A 41 -4.44 10.78 10.98
C ASN A 41 -3.97 9.68 10.02
N MET A 42 -3.96 9.97 8.72
CA MET A 42 -3.46 9.04 7.70
C MET A 42 -1.97 8.75 7.93
N MET A 43 -1.14 9.77 8.12
CA MET A 43 0.30 9.59 8.34
C MET A 43 0.61 8.79 9.61
N ILE A 44 -0.05 9.11 10.73
CA ILE A 44 0.13 8.37 11.99
C ILE A 44 -0.34 6.92 11.83
N GLY A 45 -1.51 6.72 11.22
CA GLY A 45 -2.06 5.39 11.00
C GLY A 45 -1.17 4.53 10.09
N VAL A 46 -0.59 5.12 9.05
CA VAL A 46 0.38 4.46 8.17
C VAL A 46 1.64 4.09 8.94
N ALA A 47 2.23 5.02 9.70
CA ALA A 47 3.44 4.75 10.48
C ALA A 47 3.26 3.59 11.48
N ILE A 48 2.09 3.49 12.11
CA ILE A 48 1.75 2.38 13.00
C ILE A 48 1.56 1.08 12.20
N SER A 49 0.85 1.16 11.07
CA SER A 49 0.55 -0.01 10.24
C SER A 49 1.79 -0.61 9.59
N GLU A 50 2.80 0.21 9.29
CA GLU A 50 4.03 -0.22 8.63
C GLU A 50 5.08 -0.82 9.57
N GLY A 51 4.92 -0.69 10.89
CA GLY A 51 5.90 -1.23 11.85
C GLY A 51 6.21 -2.71 11.65
N LEU A 52 5.18 -3.56 11.54
CA LEU A 52 5.34 -4.99 11.28
C LEU A 52 5.83 -5.29 9.85
N PRO A 53 5.23 -4.72 8.78
CA PRO A 53 5.76 -4.83 7.41
C PRO A 53 7.24 -4.50 7.27
N ILE A 54 7.72 -3.42 7.90
CA ILE A 54 9.14 -3.03 7.85
C ILE A 54 10.02 -4.11 8.48
N LEU A 55 9.62 -4.68 9.63
CA LEU A 55 10.36 -5.78 10.25
C LEU A 55 10.41 -7.02 9.35
N LEU A 56 9.32 -7.33 8.64
CA LEU A 56 9.29 -8.43 7.67
C LEU A 56 10.18 -8.14 6.46
N ILE A 57 10.22 -6.90 5.97
CA ILE A 57 11.13 -6.48 4.89
C ILE A 57 12.58 -6.67 5.33
N VAL A 58 12.96 -6.16 6.50
CA VAL A 58 14.34 -6.28 7.02
C VAL A 58 14.72 -7.75 7.21
N TYR A 59 13.83 -8.54 7.81
CA TYR A 59 14.04 -9.98 7.95
C TYR A 59 14.18 -10.67 6.58
N GLY A 60 13.30 -10.32 5.65
CA GLY A 60 13.32 -10.76 4.25
C GLY A 60 14.65 -10.46 3.55
N PHE A 61 15.21 -9.28 3.72
CA PHE A 61 16.52 -8.96 3.15
C PHE A 61 17.66 -9.68 3.86
N SER A 62 17.60 -9.86 5.19
CA SER A 62 18.69 -10.49 5.96
C SER A 62 18.92 -11.97 5.64
N GLN A 63 17.92 -12.64 5.09
CA GLN A 63 17.95 -14.08 4.79
C GLN A 63 17.74 -14.34 3.29
N MET A 64 17.93 -13.31 2.46
CA MET A 64 17.68 -13.36 1.01
C MET A 64 18.71 -14.23 0.31
N GLU A 65 18.21 -15.11 -0.56
CA GLU A 65 18.99 -16.00 -1.41
C GLU A 65 18.32 -16.03 -2.80
N SER A 66 19.09 -16.28 -3.85
CA SER A 66 18.52 -16.53 -5.18
C SER A 66 17.67 -17.81 -5.17
N VAL A 67 16.55 -17.80 -5.91
CA VAL A 67 15.73 -19.00 -6.10
C VAL A 67 16.44 -20.01 -7.00
N ALA A 68 16.12 -21.30 -6.85
CA ALA A 68 16.68 -22.33 -7.72
C ALA A 68 16.04 -22.29 -9.11
N GLU A 69 14.72 -22.06 -9.16
CA GLU A 69 13.98 -21.89 -10.39
C GLU A 69 13.18 -20.58 -10.41
N ILE A 70 13.17 -19.89 -11.54
CA ILE A 70 12.37 -18.66 -11.72
C ILE A 70 10.86 -18.89 -11.52
N SER A 71 10.40 -20.13 -11.72
CA SER A 71 9.01 -20.55 -11.53
C SER A 71 8.53 -20.32 -10.09
N GLU A 72 9.44 -20.37 -9.10
CA GLU A 72 9.16 -20.12 -7.69
C GLU A 72 8.71 -18.68 -7.42
N LEU A 73 9.06 -17.74 -8.29
CA LEU A 73 8.73 -16.32 -8.17
C LEU A 73 7.39 -15.95 -8.82
N TYR A 74 6.83 -16.82 -9.68
CA TYR A 74 5.62 -16.50 -10.44
C TYR A 74 4.41 -16.23 -9.54
N THR A 75 4.12 -17.15 -8.62
CA THR A 75 2.98 -17.00 -7.70
C THR A 75 3.15 -15.78 -6.77
N PRO A 76 4.30 -15.59 -6.08
CA PRO A 76 4.56 -14.37 -5.31
C PRO A 76 4.39 -13.07 -6.11
N ALA A 77 4.92 -13.02 -7.34
CA ALA A 77 4.82 -11.85 -8.20
C ALA A 77 3.37 -11.55 -8.62
N ILE A 78 2.60 -12.59 -9.00
CA ILE A 78 1.18 -12.45 -9.37
C ILE A 78 0.37 -11.91 -8.19
N ILE A 79 0.60 -12.40 -6.98
CA ILE A 79 -0.10 -11.90 -5.78
C ILE A 79 0.23 -10.42 -5.55
N LEU A 80 1.52 -10.04 -5.61
CA LEU A 80 1.91 -8.63 -5.44
C LEU A 80 1.29 -7.73 -6.50
N LEU A 81 1.30 -8.14 -7.77
CA LEU A 81 0.68 -7.39 -8.85
C LEU A 81 -0.83 -7.24 -8.63
N PHE A 82 -1.51 -8.31 -8.23
CA PHE A 82 -2.93 -8.26 -7.91
C PHE A 82 -3.23 -7.30 -6.76
N LEU A 83 -2.44 -7.34 -5.68
CA LEU A 83 -2.59 -6.41 -4.55
C LEU A 83 -2.40 -4.96 -4.99
N VAL A 84 -1.35 -4.67 -5.76
CA VAL A 84 -1.06 -3.31 -6.29
C VAL A 84 -2.21 -2.81 -7.15
N ILE A 85 -2.67 -3.62 -8.10
CA ILE A 85 -3.80 -3.28 -8.97
C ILE A 85 -5.05 -3.00 -8.13
N PHE A 86 -5.35 -3.89 -7.17
CA PHE A 86 -6.49 -3.73 -6.28
C PHE A 86 -6.43 -2.43 -5.48
N ALA A 87 -5.30 -2.11 -4.86
CA ALA A 87 -5.15 -0.91 -4.05
C ALA A 87 -5.30 0.38 -4.88
N VAL A 88 -4.64 0.46 -6.03
CA VAL A 88 -4.73 1.62 -6.92
C VAL A 88 -6.17 1.77 -7.44
N PHE A 89 -6.79 0.67 -7.85
CA PHE A 89 -8.18 0.67 -8.31
C PHE A 89 -9.15 1.10 -7.19
N PHE A 90 -8.96 0.57 -5.97
CA PHE A 90 -9.77 0.94 -4.82
C PHE A 90 -9.67 2.44 -4.51
N ILE A 91 -8.46 2.99 -4.41
CA ILE A 91 -8.25 4.43 -4.17
C ILE A 91 -8.87 5.25 -5.30
N PHE A 92 -8.67 4.83 -6.54
CA PHE A 92 -9.25 5.50 -7.71
C PHE A 92 -10.78 5.51 -7.69
N LEU A 93 -11.42 4.42 -7.28
CA LEU A 93 -12.88 4.35 -7.16
C LEU A 93 -13.37 5.29 -6.06
N GLN A 94 -12.75 5.24 -4.88
CA GLN A 94 -13.16 6.06 -3.74
C GLN A 94 -12.98 7.56 -3.97
N LYS A 95 -12.02 7.98 -4.80
CA LYS A 95 -11.84 9.40 -5.17
C LYS A 95 -12.91 9.93 -6.12
N LYS A 96 -13.72 9.06 -6.72
CA LYS A 96 -14.76 9.41 -7.71
C LYS A 96 -16.19 9.25 -7.18
N VAL A 97 -16.40 8.25 -6.33
CA VAL A 97 -17.73 7.93 -5.80
C VAL A 97 -18.15 8.96 -4.75
N ASP A 98 -19.33 9.57 -4.94
CA ASP A 98 -19.98 10.47 -4.00
C ASP A 98 -19.10 11.62 -3.51
N VAL A 99 -18.35 12.25 -4.41
CA VAL A 99 -17.48 13.39 -4.10
C VAL A 99 -18.16 14.71 -4.49
N PRO A 100 -18.52 15.57 -3.53
CA PRO A 100 -19.02 16.92 -3.81
C PRO A 100 -18.00 17.74 -4.61
N GLU A 101 -18.46 18.67 -5.45
CA GLU A 101 -17.57 19.48 -6.27
C GLU A 101 -16.63 20.34 -5.40
N GLU A 102 -17.09 20.86 -4.25
CA GLU A 102 -16.21 21.60 -3.32
C GLU A 102 -15.10 20.73 -2.70
N ALA A 103 -15.29 19.42 -2.59
CA ALA A 103 -14.34 18.48 -1.97
C ALA A 103 -13.35 17.89 -2.99
N LYS A 104 -13.62 18.02 -4.28
CA LYS A 104 -12.98 17.26 -5.36
C LYS A 104 -11.46 17.45 -5.43
N ALA A 105 -11.00 18.69 -5.32
CA ALA A 105 -9.57 18.99 -5.33
C ALA A 105 -8.85 18.36 -4.14
N MET A 106 -9.41 18.48 -2.94
CA MET A 106 -8.85 17.95 -1.70
C MET A 106 -8.86 16.42 -1.68
N VAL A 107 -9.97 15.79 -2.06
CA VAL A 107 -10.07 14.32 -2.18
C VAL A 107 -9.07 13.79 -3.20
N THR A 108 -8.87 14.50 -4.32
CA THR A 108 -7.88 14.11 -5.34
C THR A 108 -6.46 14.17 -4.78
N GLN A 109 -6.10 15.26 -4.10
CA GLN A 109 -4.79 15.40 -3.47
C GLN A 109 -4.56 14.34 -2.38
N PHE A 110 -5.55 14.13 -1.50
CA PHE A 110 -5.48 13.12 -0.44
C PHE A 110 -5.33 11.70 -1.01
N SER A 111 -6.05 11.39 -2.08
CA SER A 111 -5.97 10.10 -2.78
C SER A 111 -4.59 9.90 -3.41
N LEU A 112 -4.01 10.95 -4.00
CA LEU A 112 -2.66 10.87 -4.57
C LEU A 112 -1.61 10.57 -3.51
N ILE A 113 -1.63 11.29 -2.38
CA ILE A 113 -0.73 11.04 -1.25
C ILE A 113 -0.90 9.61 -0.72
N SER A 114 -2.15 9.19 -0.51
CA SER A 114 -2.46 7.85 -0.01
C SER A 114 -2.01 6.74 -0.97
N THR A 115 -2.03 7.01 -2.28
CA THR A 115 -1.52 6.07 -3.29
C THR A 115 -0.01 5.86 -3.14
N PHE A 116 0.77 6.91 -2.91
CA PHE A 116 2.21 6.75 -2.69
C PHE A 116 2.51 5.98 -1.39
N LEU A 117 1.75 6.25 -0.33
CA LEU A 117 1.90 5.55 0.95
C LEU A 117 1.57 4.05 0.81
N VAL A 118 0.46 3.70 0.16
CA VAL A 118 0.07 2.28 0.02
C VAL A 118 1.02 1.48 -0.88
N LEU A 119 1.74 2.14 -1.80
CA LEU A 119 2.64 1.49 -2.76
C LEU A 119 4.09 1.36 -2.27
N ALA A 120 4.47 2.00 -1.16
CA ALA A 120 5.85 1.99 -0.66
C ALA A 120 6.40 0.58 -0.42
N ILE A 121 5.75 -0.20 0.45
CA ILE A 121 6.17 -1.59 0.76
C ILE A 121 6.02 -2.55 -0.43
N PRO A 122 4.94 -2.51 -1.23
CA PRO A 122 4.82 -3.33 -2.43
C PRO A 122 5.93 -3.10 -3.46
N ILE A 123 6.35 -1.85 -3.69
CA ILE A 123 7.47 -1.56 -4.60
C ILE A 123 8.75 -2.21 -4.10
N ILE A 124 9.06 -2.07 -2.81
CA ILE A 124 10.22 -2.73 -2.19
C ILE A 124 10.14 -4.26 -2.33
N SER A 125 8.94 -4.82 -2.15
CA SER A 125 8.69 -6.26 -2.28
C SER A 125 8.91 -6.76 -3.71
N ILE A 126 8.49 -5.98 -4.72
CA ILE A 126 8.75 -6.30 -6.14
C ILE A 126 10.25 -6.26 -6.44
N VAL A 127 10.96 -5.23 -5.96
CA VAL A 127 12.42 -5.15 -6.10
C VAL A 127 13.09 -6.36 -5.47
N ALA A 128 12.66 -6.78 -4.28
CA ALA A 128 13.17 -7.97 -3.62
C ALA A 128 12.98 -9.25 -4.47
N LEU A 129 11.80 -9.44 -5.10
CA LEU A 129 11.61 -10.58 -6.01
C LEU A 129 12.57 -10.54 -7.21
N PHE A 130 12.85 -9.37 -7.78
CA PHE A 130 13.84 -9.23 -8.86
C PHE A 130 15.26 -9.57 -8.39
N MET A 131 15.61 -9.20 -7.16
CA MET A 131 16.92 -9.51 -6.58
C MET A 131 17.11 -11.00 -6.28
N MET A 132 16.02 -11.77 -6.19
CA MET A 132 16.05 -13.21 -5.97
C MET A 132 16.15 -14.02 -7.27
N LEU A 133 16.20 -13.38 -8.45
CA LEU A 133 16.41 -14.10 -9.71
C LEU A 133 17.77 -14.86 -9.69
N PRO A 134 17.83 -16.04 -10.34
CA PRO A 134 19.06 -16.84 -10.42
C PRO A 134 20.14 -16.20 -11.31
#